data_AF-A0A3L7J8Q0-F1
#
_entry.id   AF-A0A3L7J8Q0-F1
#
_cell.length_a   1.000
_cell.length_b   1.000
_cell.length_c   1.000
_cell.angle_alpha   90.00
_cell.angle_beta   90.00
_cell.angle_gamma   90.00
#
_symmetry.space_group_name_H-M   'P 1'
#
loop_
_entity.id
_entity.type
_entity.pdbx_description
1 polymer ?
#
loop_
_entity_poly.entity_id
_entity_poly.type
_entity_poly.pdbx_seq_one_letter_code
_entity_poly.pdbx_strand_id
1 'polypeptide(L)'
;MSTIETERYPYEASSEKKAVLYRMVMENHLCPFGLKSRHLLKSNGYTVEDHHLTTREETDTFQRTHDVATTPQTFIDGERIGGHDDLRRFFGKAVTESGETTYEPVIAIFSMTALMALALIYNLSTGYMPGEGWGLFASAIQWFLAFSMCALAIQKLQDVEGFTNGFLGYDLLARRWVPYAYIYPYAEAFAGIGMIALIGSGSPLIWPVGLVALFIGIVGSISVFKAVYIDKRELKCACVGGGSSVPLGLISLTEDLVMVVMGLWMIGTLLV
;
A
#
# COMPACT_ATOMS: atom_id res chain seq x y z
N MET A 1 49.68 18.14 62.17
CA MET A 1 48.96 17.20 63.06
C MET A 1 47.47 17.39 62.78
N SER A 2 46.75 16.28 62.57
CA SER A 2 45.32 16.07 62.23
C SER A 2 44.81 16.64 60.90
N THR A 3 44.50 15.87 59.83
CA THR A 3 43.38 14.90 59.62
C THR A 3 42.01 15.60 59.77
N ILE A 4 40.97 15.54 58.93
CA ILE A 4 40.32 14.59 57.97
C ILE A 4 39.46 15.54 57.07
N GLU A 5 39.08 15.30 55.81
CA GLU A 5 37.91 14.48 55.44
C GLU A 5 37.71 14.48 53.91
N THR A 6 37.51 13.28 53.39
CA THR A 6 37.28 12.94 51.99
C THR A 6 35.85 13.30 51.59
N GLU A 7 35.67 14.27 50.69
CA GLU A 7 34.38 14.46 50.02
C GLU A 7 34.38 13.66 48.71
N ARG A 8 33.84 12.46 48.80
CA ARG A 8 33.53 11.59 47.66
C ARG A 8 32.38 12.24 46.90
N TYR A 9 32.66 12.72 45.68
CA TYR A 9 31.63 13.10 44.72
C TYR A 9 30.71 11.89 44.45
N PRO A 10 29.37 12.05 44.48
CA PRO A 10 28.48 10.96 44.15
C PRO A 10 28.65 10.62 42.66
N TYR A 11 28.97 9.35 42.44
CA TYR A 11 28.88 8.66 41.16
C TYR A 11 27.46 8.86 40.59
N GLU A 12 27.34 9.62 39.50
CA GLU A 12 26.14 9.60 38.65
C GLU A 12 25.98 8.17 38.13
N ALA A 13 25.18 7.38 38.84
CA ALA A 13 24.65 6.16 38.28
C ALA A 13 23.80 6.58 37.08
N SER A 14 24.34 6.37 35.87
CA SER A 14 23.54 6.21 34.66
C SER A 14 22.44 5.21 35.00
N SER A 15 21.25 5.70 35.34
CA SER A 15 20.10 4.84 35.63
C SER A 15 19.88 3.99 34.39
N GLU A 16 20.14 2.69 34.48
CA GLU A 16 19.80 1.77 33.40
C GLU A 16 18.34 2.01 33.04
N LYS A 17 18.09 2.43 31.79
CA LYS A 17 16.74 2.67 31.30
C LYS A 17 16.02 1.32 31.31
N LYS A 18 15.07 1.14 32.23
CA LYS A 18 14.31 -0.11 32.37
C LYS A 18 12.90 0.08 31.84
N ALA A 19 12.42 -0.90 31.09
CA ALA A 19 11.05 -0.94 30.60
C ALA A 19 10.45 -2.31 30.87
N VAL A 20 9.19 -2.35 31.31
CA VAL A 20 8.43 -3.58 31.49
C VAL A 20 7.48 -3.73 30.31
N LEU A 21 7.48 -4.90 29.68
CA LEU A 21 6.65 -5.20 28.52
C LEU A 21 5.83 -6.45 28.79
N TYR A 22 4.52 -6.32 28.75
CA TYR A 22 3.59 -7.46 28.77
C TYR A 22 3.15 -7.75 27.34
N ARG A 23 3.41 -8.97 26.84
CA ARG A 23 3.02 -9.37 25.48
C ARG A 23 2.57 -10.83 25.43
N MET A 24 1.68 -11.12 24.49
CA MET A 24 1.25 -12.49 24.23
C MET A 24 2.38 -13.32 23.59
N VAL A 25 2.64 -14.49 24.18
CA VAL A 25 3.56 -15.51 23.67
C VAL A 25 2.91 -16.86 23.91
N MET A 26 2.08 -17.30 22.98
CA MET A 26 1.42 -18.61 23.06
C MET A 26 2.07 -19.56 22.06
N GLU A 27 2.04 -20.87 22.34
CA GLU A 27 2.70 -21.90 21.53
C GLU A 27 2.31 -21.83 20.03
N ASN A 28 1.05 -21.50 19.74
CA ASN A 28 0.51 -21.37 18.39
C ASN A 28 0.13 -19.94 17.98
N HIS A 29 0.54 -18.92 18.75
CA HIS A 29 0.20 -17.52 18.44
C HIS A 29 1.31 -16.55 18.81
N LEU A 30 1.96 -15.98 17.78
CA LEU A 30 2.97 -14.95 17.92
C LEU A 30 2.36 -13.56 17.67
N CYS A 31 2.35 -12.71 18.70
CA CYS A 31 1.88 -11.34 18.56
C CYS A 31 2.95 -10.45 17.86
N PRO A 32 2.70 -9.94 16.64
CA PRO A 32 3.67 -9.12 15.92
C PRO A 32 3.94 -7.78 16.62
N PHE A 33 2.92 -7.16 17.21
CA PHE A 33 3.07 -5.88 17.92
C PHE A 33 3.90 -6.01 19.20
N GLY A 34 3.82 -7.14 19.90
CA GLY A 34 4.68 -7.44 21.05
C GLY A 34 6.15 -7.50 20.66
N LEU A 35 6.46 -8.17 19.55
CA LEU A 35 7.83 -8.23 19.02
C LEU A 35 8.34 -6.86 18.57
N LYS A 36 7.51 -6.08 17.85
CA LYS A 36 7.86 -4.71 17.43
C LYS A 36 8.10 -3.79 18.63
N SER A 37 7.28 -3.87 19.68
CA SER A 37 7.45 -3.08 20.91
C SER A 37 8.73 -3.43 21.64
N ARG A 38 9.02 -4.74 21.78
CA ARG A 38 10.29 -5.21 22.37
C ARG A 38 11.50 -4.74 21.59
N HIS A 39 11.45 -4.82 20.26
CA HIS A 39 12.52 -4.30 19.41
C HIS A 39 12.68 -2.79 19.61
N LEU A 40 11.58 -2.03 19.54
CA LEU A 40 11.60 -0.57 19.69
C LEU A 40 12.20 -0.12 21.03
N LEU A 41 11.88 -0.78 22.13
CA LEU A 41 12.48 -0.51 23.44
C LEU A 41 13.99 -0.77 23.44
N LYS A 42 14.41 -1.95 22.97
CA LYS A 42 15.84 -2.32 22.90
C LYS A 42 16.64 -1.38 22.01
N SER A 43 16.09 -0.98 20.86
CA SER A 43 16.72 -0.04 19.93
C SER A 43 16.91 1.36 20.51
N ASN A 44 16.12 1.74 21.52
CA ASN A 44 16.24 3.02 22.25
C ASN A 44 17.06 2.88 23.55
N GLY A 45 17.77 1.76 23.74
CA GLY A 45 18.68 1.55 24.87
C GLY A 45 18.01 1.13 26.17
N TYR A 46 16.78 0.61 26.13
CA TYR A 46 16.12 0.06 27.32
C TYR A 46 16.48 -1.41 27.56
N THR A 47 16.74 -1.75 28.81
CA THR A 47 16.68 -3.12 29.32
C THR A 47 15.22 -3.50 29.51
N VAL A 48 14.77 -4.51 28.77
CA VAL A 48 13.35 -4.91 28.73
C VAL A 48 13.10 -6.10 29.64
N GLU A 49 12.25 -5.90 30.64
CA GLU A 49 11.63 -6.97 31.43
C GLU A 49 10.41 -7.51 30.66
N ASP A 50 10.59 -8.65 30.00
CA ASP A 50 9.63 -9.22 29.04
C ASP A 50 8.72 -10.24 29.73
N HIS A 51 7.51 -9.82 30.10
CA HIS A 51 6.48 -10.67 30.71
C HIS A 51 5.59 -11.30 29.64
N HIS A 52 5.57 -12.62 29.60
CA HIS A 52 4.84 -13.37 28.58
C HIS A 52 3.47 -13.78 29.10
N LEU A 53 2.43 -13.35 28.39
CA LEU A 53 1.07 -13.83 28.58
C LEU A 53 0.91 -15.07 27.70
N THR A 54 0.92 -16.24 28.33
CA THR A 54 1.02 -17.55 27.65
C THR A 54 -0.32 -18.19 27.38
N THR A 55 -1.38 -17.73 28.05
CA THR A 55 -2.75 -18.22 27.86
C THR A 55 -3.72 -17.07 27.57
N ARG A 56 -4.88 -17.41 26.97
CA ARG A 56 -5.94 -16.43 26.73
C ARG A 56 -6.54 -15.92 28.05
N GLU A 57 -6.73 -16.81 29.02
CA GLU A 57 -7.25 -16.46 30.34
C GLU A 57 -6.32 -15.49 31.08
N GLU A 58 -5.01 -15.70 30.99
CA GLU A 58 -3.99 -14.79 31.53
C GLU A 58 -4.05 -13.42 30.82
N THR A 59 -4.19 -13.42 29.49
CA THR A 59 -4.33 -12.20 28.69
C THR A 59 -5.58 -11.41 29.07
N ASP A 60 -6.73 -12.08 29.16
CA ASP A 60 -8.02 -11.47 29.51
C ASP A 60 -8.01 -10.96 30.97
N THR A 61 -7.30 -11.67 31.86
CA THR A 61 -7.13 -11.25 33.26
C THR A 61 -6.23 -10.04 33.35
N PHE A 62 -5.13 -10.01 32.60
CA PHE A 62 -4.25 -8.85 32.50
C PHE A 62 -5.01 -7.63 31.96
N GLN A 63 -5.75 -7.80 30.88
CA GLN A 63 -6.58 -6.73 30.28
C GLN A 63 -7.60 -6.16 31.27
N ARG A 64 -8.29 -7.02 32.01
CA ARG A 64 -9.24 -6.59 33.06
C ARG A 64 -8.56 -5.90 34.23
N THR A 65 -7.43 -6.45 34.70
CA THR A 65 -6.69 -5.91 35.86
C THR A 65 -6.12 -4.54 35.57
N HIS A 66 -5.62 -4.34 34.35
CA HIS A 66 -5.01 -3.08 33.92
C HIS A 66 -5.97 -2.15 33.18
N ASP A 67 -7.25 -2.51 33.03
CA ASP A 67 -8.25 -1.74 32.27
C ASP A 67 -7.75 -1.32 30.87
N VAL A 68 -7.32 -2.31 30.08
CA VAL A 68 -6.82 -2.13 28.71
C VAL A 68 -7.51 -3.07 27.74
N ALA A 69 -7.83 -2.58 26.55
CA ALA A 69 -8.52 -3.38 25.52
C ALA A 69 -7.59 -4.34 24.76
N THR A 70 -6.28 -4.08 24.73
CA THR A 70 -5.34 -4.82 23.89
C THR A 70 -3.98 -5.02 24.56
N THR A 71 -3.22 -5.98 24.05
CA THR A 71 -1.79 -6.18 24.35
C THR A 71 -1.00 -6.09 23.04
N PRO A 72 0.30 -5.74 23.06
CA PRO A 72 1.16 -5.56 24.22
C PRO A 72 0.89 -4.28 25.02
N GLN A 73 1.37 -4.23 26.27
CA GLN A 73 1.39 -3.03 27.10
C GLN A 73 2.79 -2.75 27.61
N THR A 74 3.24 -1.51 27.47
CA THR A 74 4.58 -1.05 27.87
C THR A 74 4.50 -0.13 29.07
N PHE A 75 5.40 -0.32 30.03
CA PHE A 75 5.58 0.52 31.20
C PHE A 75 7.04 0.99 31.27
N ILE A 76 7.25 2.27 31.54
CA ILE A 76 8.58 2.89 31.70
C ILE A 76 8.53 3.71 32.99
N ASP A 77 9.54 3.57 33.85
CA ASP A 77 9.61 4.27 35.14
C ASP A 77 8.36 4.12 36.03
N GLY A 78 7.67 2.97 35.90
CA GLY A 78 6.43 2.68 36.64
C GLY A 78 5.16 3.28 36.04
N GLU A 79 5.28 4.14 35.01
CA GLU A 79 4.16 4.72 34.29
C GLU A 79 3.76 3.87 33.08
N ARG A 80 2.45 3.74 32.85
CA ARG A 80 1.91 3.01 31.69
C ARG A 80 2.00 3.90 30.46
N ILE A 81 2.84 3.52 29.50
CA ILE A 81 2.94 4.17 28.19
C ILE A 81 1.79 3.76 27.28
N GLY A 82 1.42 2.48 27.30
CA GLY A 82 0.30 1.96 26.50
C GLY A 82 0.72 0.90 25.49
N GLY A 83 -0.01 0.84 24.37
CA GLY A 83 0.19 -0.11 23.30
C GLY A 83 1.42 0.19 22.43
N HIS A 84 1.56 -0.54 21.32
CA HIS A 84 2.68 -0.32 20.39
C HIS A 84 2.68 1.10 19.80
N ASP A 85 1.51 1.63 19.46
CA ASP A 85 1.37 2.95 18.87
C ASP A 85 1.69 4.05 19.89
N ASP A 86 1.23 3.90 21.14
CA ASP A 86 1.57 4.85 22.21
C ASP A 86 3.08 4.85 22.50
N LEU A 87 3.70 3.67 22.46
CA LEU A 87 5.15 3.54 22.58
C LEU A 87 5.89 4.22 21.41
N ARG A 88 5.37 4.15 20.18
CA ARG A 88 5.93 4.90 19.05
C ARG A 88 5.82 6.40 19.28
N ARG A 89 4.66 6.89 19.75
CA ARG A 89 4.45 8.31 20.10
C ARG A 89 5.42 8.77 21.19
N PHE A 90 5.62 7.94 22.23
CA PHE A 90 6.57 8.22 23.31
C PHE A 90 8.00 8.45 22.79
N PHE A 91 8.43 7.70 21.78
CA PHE A 91 9.73 7.88 21.12
C PHE A 91 9.73 8.93 20.00
N GLY A 92 8.69 9.76 19.87
CA GLY A 92 8.57 10.78 18.84
C GLY A 92 8.50 10.21 17.41
N LYS A 93 8.13 8.93 17.26
CA LYS A 93 7.93 8.32 15.93
C LYS A 93 6.51 8.63 15.46
N ALA A 94 6.39 9.00 14.18
CA ALA A 94 5.09 9.15 13.54
C ALA A 94 4.29 7.84 13.67
N VAL A 95 3.00 7.95 13.97
CA VAL A 95 2.03 6.86 13.99
C VAL A 95 0.95 7.26 13.02
N THR A 96 0.65 6.40 12.05
CA THR A 96 -0.45 6.62 11.12
C THR A 96 -1.75 6.52 11.89
N GLU A 97 -2.49 7.62 11.99
CA GLU A 97 -3.79 7.59 12.63
C GLU A 97 -4.81 6.90 11.74
N SER A 98 -5.81 6.26 12.36
CA SER A 98 -6.89 5.60 11.64
C SER A 98 -7.66 6.61 10.79
N GLY A 99 -7.40 6.63 9.48
CA GLY A 99 -8.05 7.53 8.53
C GLY A 99 -7.10 8.44 7.76
N GLU A 100 -5.80 8.48 8.10
CA GLU A 100 -4.82 9.25 7.34
C GLU A 100 -4.58 8.65 5.95
N THR A 101 -4.43 9.53 4.95
CA THR A 101 -4.19 9.13 3.57
C THR A 101 -2.76 8.71 3.34
N THR A 102 -2.55 7.50 2.81
CA THR A 102 -1.21 6.96 2.55
C THR A 102 -1.00 6.67 1.07
N TYR A 103 0.00 7.30 0.44
CA TYR A 103 0.36 7.05 -0.97
C TYR A 103 1.44 5.97 -1.16
N GLU A 104 2.01 5.44 -0.08
CA GLU A 104 3.10 4.46 -0.11
C GLU A 104 2.80 3.23 -1.00
N PRO A 105 1.61 2.58 -0.92
CA PRO A 105 1.29 1.45 -1.80
C PRO A 105 1.29 1.84 -3.29
N VAL A 106 0.78 3.03 -3.61
CA VAL A 106 0.71 3.54 -4.99
C VAL A 106 2.10 3.83 -5.52
N ILE A 107 2.92 4.53 -4.74
CA ILE A 107 4.31 4.81 -5.10
C ILE A 107 5.08 3.50 -5.30
N ALA A 108 4.88 2.51 -4.43
CA ALA A 108 5.51 1.20 -4.56
C ALA A 108 5.11 0.51 -5.87
N ILE A 109 3.81 0.47 -6.21
CA ILE A 109 3.32 -0.14 -7.46
C ILE A 109 3.97 0.55 -8.67
N PHE A 110 3.82 1.87 -8.81
CA PHE A 110 4.32 2.57 -9.98
C PHE A 110 5.85 2.60 -10.07
N SER A 111 6.56 2.66 -8.93
CA SER A 111 8.02 2.58 -8.94
C SER A 111 8.49 1.21 -9.39
N MET A 112 7.84 0.13 -8.92
CA MET A 112 8.18 -1.24 -9.33
C MET A 112 7.89 -1.47 -10.81
N THR A 113 6.74 -1.04 -11.32
CA THR A 113 6.40 -1.21 -12.74
C THR A 113 7.29 -0.36 -13.65
N ALA A 114 7.72 0.82 -13.21
CA ALA A 114 8.68 1.65 -13.93
C ALA A 114 10.06 0.96 -14.01
N LEU A 115 10.54 0.42 -12.88
CA LEU A 115 11.79 -0.34 -12.85
C LEU A 115 11.71 -1.61 -13.71
N MET A 116 10.57 -2.30 -13.73
CA MET A 116 10.34 -3.45 -14.62
C MET A 116 10.40 -3.05 -16.09
N ALA A 117 9.79 -1.93 -16.48
CA ALA A 117 9.85 -1.42 -17.86
C ALA A 117 11.28 -1.07 -18.27
N LEU A 118 12.04 -0.40 -17.40
CA LEU A 118 13.45 -0.08 -17.64
C LEU A 118 14.32 -1.34 -17.72
N ALA A 119 14.10 -2.32 -16.84
CA ALA A 119 14.82 -3.58 -16.86
C ALA A 119 14.53 -4.39 -18.13
N LEU A 120 13.28 -4.41 -18.58
CA LEU A 120 12.88 -5.04 -19.84
C LEU A 120 13.56 -4.36 -21.02
N ILE A 121 13.55 -3.04 -21.09
CA ILE A 121 14.21 -2.29 -22.17
C ILE A 121 15.71 -2.50 -22.13
N TYR A 122 16.33 -2.49 -20.96
CA TYR A 122 17.74 -2.80 -20.82
C TYR A 122 18.03 -4.20 -21.38
N ASN A 123 17.23 -5.21 -21.03
CA ASN A 123 17.39 -6.56 -21.55
C ASN A 123 17.20 -6.63 -23.08
N LEU A 124 16.14 -6.05 -23.62
CA LEU A 124 15.82 -6.10 -25.05
C LEU A 124 16.74 -5.23 -25.91
N SER A 125 17.24 -4.11 -25.38
CA SER A 125 18.18 -3.21 -26.06
C SER A 125 19.54 -3.85 -26.33
N THR A 126 19.90 -4.92 -25.61
CA THR A 126 21.11 -5.72 -25.89
C THR A 126 20.93 -6.75 -27.01
N GLY A 127 19.71 -6.95 -27.53
CA GLY A 127 19.39 -8.00 -28.51
C GLY A 127 18.59 -7.58 -29.74
N TYR A 128 17.69 -6.60 -29.68
CA TYR A 128 16.86 -6.21 -30.84
C TYR A 128 16.11 -4.90 -30.58
N MET A 129 16.62 -3.76 -31.07
CA MET A 129 15.85 -2.73 -31.79
C MET A 129 16.80 -1.60 -32.28
N PRO A 130 16.91 -1.36 -33.60
CA PRO A 130 17.51 -0.15 -34.13
C PRO A 130 16.47 0.98 -34.07
N GLY A 131 16.68 1.97 -33.22
CA GLY A 131 15.79 3.14 -33.15
C GLY A 131 16.42 4.28 -32.36
N GLU A 132 16.54 5.45 -33.00
CA GLU A 132 17.06 6.69 -32.43
C GLU A 132 16.33 7.06 -31.13
N GLY A 133 17.05 7.67 -30.17
CA GLY A 133 16.71 7.69 -28.73
C GLY A 133 15.28 8.08 -28.30
N TRP A 134 14.49 8.73 -29.15
CA TRP A 134 13.06 8.99 -28.90
C TRP A 134 12.21 7.70 -28.84
N GLY A 135 12.59 6.66 -29.60
CA GLY A 135 11.88 5.37 -29.61
C GLY A 135 12.03 4.56 -28.31
N LEU A 136 13.17 4.67 -27.63
CA LEU A 136 13.42 3.97 -26.36
C LEU A 136 12.59 4.56 -25.21
N PHE A 137 12.51 5.88 -25.12
CA PHE A 137 11.71 6.55 -24.10
C PHE A 137 10.21 6.29 -24.29
N ALA A 138 9.71 6.37 -25.54
CA ALA A 138 8.33 6.03 -25.84
C ALA A 138 8.01 4.56 -25.51
N SER A 139 8.91 3.64 -25.83
CA SER A 139 8.77 2.23 -25.47
C SER A 139 8.74 2.04 -23.94
N ALA A 140 9.57 2.77 -23.19
CA ALA A 140 9.60 2.70 -21.73
C ALA A 140 8.27 3.09 -21.11
N ILE A 141 7.66 4.15 -21.64
CA ILE A 141 6.33 4.58 -21.21
C ILE A 141 5.30 3.50 -21.53
N GLN A 142 5.29 2.95 -22.74
CA GLN A 142 4.31 1.92 -23.13
C GLN A 142 4.37 0.69 -22.21
N TRP A 143 5.58 0.17 -21.97
CA TRP A 143 5.78 -0.96 -21.07
C TRP A 143 5.44 -0.63 -19.62
N PHE A 144 5.80 0.57 -19.15
CA PHE A 144 5.44 1.05 -17.82
C PHE A 144 3.92 1.10 -17.62
N LEU A 145 3.18 1.64 -18.59
CA LEU A 145 1.72 1.74 -18.52
C LEU A 145 1.09 0.34 -18.54
N ALA A 146 1.57 -0.56 -19.41
CA ALA A 146 1.07 -1.93 -19.51
C ALA A 146 1.32 -2.73 -18.20
N PHE A 147 2.53 -2.64 -17.62
CA PHE A 147 2.81 -3.26 -16.33
C PHE A 147 1.99 -2.67 -15.20
N SER A 148 1.79 -1.35 -15.19
CA SER A 148 0.98 -0.67 -14.18
C SER A 148 -0.49 -1.11 -14.25
N MET A 149 -1.05 -1.28 -15.46
CA MET A 149 -2.38 -1.85 -15.66
C MET A 149 -2.50 -3.24 -15.05
N CYS A 150 -1.55 -4.14 -15.33
CA CYS A 150 -1.57 -5.48 -14.74
C CYS A 150 -1.44 -5.44 -13.21
N ALA A 151 -0.56 -4.59 -12.67
CA ALA A 151 -0.36 -4.47 -11.24
C ALA A 151 -1.62 -3.97 -10.52
N LEU A 152 -2.31 -2.96 -11.08
CA LEU A 152 -3.57 -2.43 -10.53
C LEU A 152 -4.72 -3.42 -10.69
N ALA A 153 -4.80 -4.13 -11.81
CA ALA A 153 -5.77 -5.21 -12.00
C ALA A 153 -5.59 -6.32 -10.95
N ILE A 154 -4.35 -6.70 -10.63
CA ILE A 154 -4.06 -7.67 -9.55
C ILE A 154 -4.62 -7.18 -8.20
N GLN A 155 -4.43 -5.91 -7.85
CA GLN A 155 -4.97 -5.36 -6.60
C GLN A 155 -6.50 -5.46 -6.53
N LYS A 156 -7.19 -5.18 -7.64
CA LYS A 156 -8.66 -5.31 -7.74
C LYS A 156 -9.12 -6.76 -7.68
N LEU A 157 -8.34 -7.69 -8.24
CA LEU A 157 -8.62 -9.12 -8.23
C LEU A 157 -8.34 -9.80 -6.88
N GLN A 158 -7.48 -9.23 -6.03
CA GLN A 158 -7.19 -9.78 -4.69
C GLN A 158 -8.42 -9.74 -3.77
N ASP A 159 -9.26 -8.70 -3.90
CA ASP A 159 -10.49 -8.55 -3.14
C ASP A 159 -11.57 -7.91 -4.02
N VAL A 160 -12.17 -8.74 -4.88
CA VAL A 160 -13.20 -8.31 -5.85
C VAL A 160 -14.43 -7.73 -5.14
N GLU A 161 -14.78 -8.25 -3.97
CA GLU A 161 -15.94 -7.80 -3.21
C GLU A 161 -15.65 -6.42 -2.57
N GLY A 162 -14.49 -6.24 -1.95
CA GLY A 162 -14.04 -4.94 -1.46
C GLY A 162 -13.94 -3.90 -2.59
N PHE A 163 -13.42 -4.29 -3.76
CA PHE A 163 -13.38 -3.44 -4.94
C PHE A 163 -14.80 -3.02 -5.36
N THR A 164 -15.71 -3.98 -5.55
CA THR A 164 -17.06 -3.74 -6.06
C THR A 164 -17.84 -2.77 -5.16
N ASN A 165 -17.74 -2.95 -3.84
CA ASN A 165 -18.36 -2.05 -2.86
C ASN A 165 -17.88 -0.59 -3.00
N GLY A 166 -16.60 -0.38 -3.26
CA GLY A 166 -16.06 0.95 -3.53
C GLY A 166 -16.42 1.48 -4.94
N PHE A 167 -16.36 0.62 -5.95
CA PHE A 167 -16.58 0.96 -7.36
C PHE A 167 -18.01 1.44 -7.63
N LEU A 168 -19.01 0.76 -7.06
CA LEU A 168 -20.42 1.18 -7.09
C LEU A 168 -20.64 2.56 -6.45
N GLY A 169 -19.71 3.02 -5.62
CA GLY A 169 -19.73 4.33 -4.97
C GLY A 169 -19.62 5.50 -5.95
N TYR A 170 -19.03 5.31 -7.13
CA TYR A 170 -18.81 6.39 -8.10
C TYR A 170 -19.09 6.02 -9.55
N ASP A 171 -18.92 4.75 -9.96
CA ASP A 171 -19.07 4.39 -11.37
C ASP A 171 -20.53 4.39 -11.84
N LEU A 172 -20.80 5.13 -12.93
CA LEU A 172 -22.13 5.36 -13.45
C LEU A 172 -22.75 4.10 -14.07
N LEU A 173 -21.94 3.31 -14.78
CA LEU A 173 -22.41 2.08 -15.43
C LEU A 173 -22.62 0.97 -14.39
N ALA A 174 -21.70 0.83 -13.45
CA ALA A 174 -21.77 -0.12 -12.34
C ALA A 174 -23.02 0.11 -11.49
N ARG A 175 -23.34 1.37 -11.19
CA ARG A 175 -24.58 1.74 -10.48
C ARG A 175 -25.84 1.35 -11.22
N ARG A 176 -25.81 1.35 -12.56
CA ARG A 176 -26.96 1.00 -13.40
C ARG A 176 -27.07 -0.51 -13.61
N TRP A 177 -25.95 -1.21 -13.66
CA TRP A 177 -25.85 -2.65 -13.90
C TRP A 177 -24.72 -3.24 -13.05
N VAL A 178 -25.06 -3.67 -11.82
CA VAL A 178 -24.11 -4.20 -10.82
C VAL A 178 -23.18 -5.30 -11.33
N PRO A 179 -23.60 -6.24 -12.19
CA PRO A 179 -22.68 -7.25 -12.74
C PRO A 179 -21.46 -6.65 -13.46
N TYR A 180 -21.56 -5.44 -14.02
CA TYR A 180 -20.42 -4.73 -14.59
C TYR A 180 -19.30 -4.51 -13.57
N ALA A 181 -19.63 -4.21 -12.31
CA ALA A 181 -18.63 -4.00 -11.27
C ALA A 181 -17.77 -5.24 -11.01
N TYR A 182 -18.38 -6.43 -11.12
CA TYR A 182 -17.68 -7.71 -10.99
C TYR A 182 -16.87 -8.06 -12.25
N ILE A 183 -17.32 -7.65 -13.43
CA ILE A 183 -16.62 -7.91 -14.70
C ILE A 183 -15.41 -6.98 -14.87
N TYR A 184 -15.50 -5.75 -14.36
CA TYR A 184 -14.53 -4.68 -14.59
C TYR A 184 -13.07 -5.06 -14.25
N PRO A 185 -12.74 -5.65 -13.08
CA PRO A 185 -11.36 -6.05 -12.76
C PRO A 185 -10.77 -7.05 -13.78
N TYR A 186 -11.61 -7.94 -14.32
CA TYR A 186 -11.19 -8.90 -15.33
C TYR A 186 -11.01 -8.25 -16.71
N ALA A 187 -11.85 -7.25 -17.04
CA ALA A 187 -11.71 -6.48 -18.28
C ALA A 187 -10.41 -5.66 -18.28
N GLU A 188 -10.05 -5.07 -17.14
CA GLU A 188 -8.75 -4.39 -16.98
C GLU A 188 -7.58 -5.36 -17.04
N ALA A 189 -7.67 -6.52 -16.38
CA ALA A 189 -6.64 -7.56 -16.47
C ALA A 189 -6.45 -8.02 -17.93
N PHE A 190 -7.55 -8.24 -18.65
CA PHE A 190 -7.53 -8.55 -20.08
C PHE A 190 -6.86 -7.44 -20.91
N ALA A 191 -7.21 -6.18 -20.65
CA ALA A 191 -6.60 -5.04 -21.33
C ALA A 191 -5.10 -4.94 -21.05
N GLY A 192 -4.66 -5.01 -19.80
CA GLY A 192 -3.24 -4.93 -19.41
C GLY A 192 -2.40 -6.06 -19.99
N ILE A 193 -2.87 -7.31 -19.88
CA ILE A 193 -2.19 -8.48 -20.45
C ILE A 193 -2.14 -8.36 -21.98
N GLY A 194 -3.24 -7.91 -22.60
CA GLY A 194 -3.32 -7.66 -24.03
C GLY A 194 -2.34 -6.58 -24.49
N MET A 195 -2.17 -5.50 -23.74
CA MET A 195 -1.16 -4.47 -24.03
C MET A 195 0.24 -5.06 -24.03
N ILE A 196 0.63 -5.78 -22.97
CA ILE A 196 1.95 -6.45 -22.86
C ILE A 196 2.19 -7.38 -24.06
N ALA A 197 1.19 -8.19 -24.43
CA ALA A 197 1.34 -9.20 -25.48
C ALA A 197 1.40 -8.60 -26.89
N LEU A 198 0.77 -7.43 -27.12
CA LEU A 198 0.48 -6.95 -28.47
C LEU A 198 1.22 -5.66 -28.85
N ILE A 199 1.87 -4.97 -27.92
CA ILE A 199 2.72 -3.79 -28.22
C ILE A 199 3.72 -4.16 -29.32
N GLY A 200 3.65 -3.45 -30.44
CA GLY A 200 4.56 -3.64 -31.59
C GLY A 200 4.32 -4.92 -32.42
N SER A 201 3.30 -5.72 -32.12
CA SER A 201 3.06 -7.02 -32.79
C SER A 201 2.38 -6.91 -34.16
N GLY A 202 1.63 -5.83 -34.42
CA GLY A 202 0.77 -5.71 -35.62
C GLY A 202 -0.35 -6.76 -35.71
N SER A 203 -0.64 -7.47 -34.61
CA SER A 203 -1.62 -8.56 -34.60
C SER A 203 -3.07 -8.04 -34.65
N PRO A 204 -3.99 -8.68 -35.39
CA PRO A 204 -5.40 -8.31 -35.41
C PRO A 204 -6.08 -8.46 -34.03
N LEU A 205 -5.46 -9.17 -33.08
CA LEU A 205 -5.92 -9.27 -31.68
C LEU A 205 -5.88 -7.92 -30.94
N ILE A 206 -5.24 -6.90 -31.50
CA ILE A 206 -5.25 -5.54 -30.95
C ILE A 206 -6.68 -4.96 -30.95
N TRP A 207 -7.52 -5.29 -31.93
CA TRP A 207 -8.89 -4.79 -32.00
C TRP A 207 -9.72 -5.09 -30.74
N PRO A 208 -9.89 -6.35 -30.31
CA PRO A 208 -10.66 -6.64 -29.11
C PRO A 208 -10.05 -6.03 -27.85
N VAL A 209 -8.72 -6.04 -27.70
CA VAL A 209 -8.03 -5.45 -26.54
C VAL A 209 -8.24 -3.93 -26.48
N GLY A 210 -8.00 -3.24 -27.60
CA GLY A 210 -8.16 -1.79 -27.70
C GLY A 210 -9.61 -1.36 -27.49
N LEU A 211 -10.59 -2.09 -28.04
CA LEU A 211 -12.01 -1.78 -27.87
C LEU A 211 -12.46 -1.94 -26.41
N VAL A 212 -12.02 -3.02 -25.74
CA VAL A 212 -12.31 -3.19 -24.31
C VAL A 212 -11.69 -2.04 -23.53
N ALA A 213 -10.39 -1.78 -23.69
CA ALA A 213 -9.67 -0.71 -22.99
C ALA A 213 -10.32 0.67 -23.19
N LEU A 214 -10.73 0.99 -24.42
CA LEU A 214 -11.45 2.24 -24.73
C LEU A 214 -12.80 2.31 -24.03
N PHE A 215 -13.58 1.22 -24.11
CA PHE A 215 -14.91 1.22 -23.53
C PHE A 215 -14.87 1.42 -22.02
N ILE A 216 -14.08 0.61 -21.30
CA ILE A 216 -13.98 0.71 -19.85
C ILE A 216 -13.28 2.00 -19.41
N GLY A 217 -12.27 2.47 -20.14
CA GLY A 217 -11.56 3.72 -19.82
C GLY A 217 -12.41 4.97 -20.06
N ILE A 218 -13.23 5.03 -21.12
CA ILE A 218 -14.14 6.16 -21.37
C ILE A 218 -15.22 6.21 -20.28
N VAL A 219 -15.85 5.07 -19.99
CA VAL A 219 -16.90 4.99 -18.96
C VAL A 219 -16.32 5.39 -17.60
N GLY A 220 -15.18 4.80 -17.21
CA GLY A 220 -14.48 5.13 -15.96
C GLY A 220 -14.08 6.59 -15.87
N SER A 221 -13.47 7.15 -16.92
CA SER A 221 -13.07 8.57 -16.96
C SER A 221 -14.24 9.50 -16.73
N ILE A 222 -15.38 9.26 -17.39
CA ILE A 222 -16.59 10.08 -17.22
C ILE A 222 -17.15 9.93 -15.79
N SER A 223 -17.17 8.70 -15.28
CA SER A 223 -17.62 8.40 -13.91
C SER A 223 -16.79 9.12 -12.85
N VAL A 224 -15.45 8.99 -12.92
CA VAL A 224 -14.52 9.61 -11.97
C VAL A 224 -14.56 11.13 -12.10
N PHE A 225 -14.57 11.66 -13.34
CA PHE A 225 -14.64 13.10 -13.57
C PHE A 225 -15.89 13.70 -12.92
N LYS A 226 -17.06 13.08 -13.13
CA LYS A 226 -18.29 13.52 -12.47
C LYS A 226 -18.18 13.40 -10.95
N ALA A 227 -17.75 12.27 -10.42
CA ALA A 227 -17.73 12.05 -8.97
C ALA A 227 -16.79 13.00 -8.21
N VAL A 228 -15.63 13.32 -8.81
CA VAL A 228 -14.58 14.14 -8.18
C VAL A 228 -14.80 15.63 -8.44
N TYR A 229 -15.03 16.03 -9.70
CA TYR A 229 -15.05 17.44 -10.08
C TYR A 229 -16.43 18.07 -9.99
N ILE A 230 -17.50 17.28 -10.20
CA ILE A 230 -18.89 17.78 -10.14
C ILE A 230 -19.47 17.52 -8.76
N ASP A 231 -19.46 16.27 -8.31
CA ASP A 231 -20.11 15.85 -7.06
C ASP A 231 -19.25 16.12 -5.82
N LYS A 232 -17.97 16.52 -6.00
CA LYS A 232 -16.99 16.82 -4.93
C LYS A 232 -16.93 15.73 -3.83
N ARG A 233 -17.02 14.46 -4.23
CA ARG A 233 -16.98 13.33 -3.29
C ARG A 233 -15.54 13.01 -2.90
N GLU A 234 -15.30 12.82 -1.60
CA GLU A 234 -14.05 12.22 -1.12
C GLU A 234 -14.11 10.70 -1.35
N LEU A 235 -13.39 10.22 -2.37
CA LEU A 235 -13.34 8.82 -2.75
C LEU A 235 -12.10 8.15 -2.13
N LYS A 236 -12.32 7.06 -1.38
CA LYS A 236 -11.26 6.12 -0.98
C LYS A 236 -10.98 5.15 -2.14
N CYS A 237 -9.70 4.87 -2.41
CA CYS A 237 -9.26 4.04 -3.53
C CYS A 237 -9.74 2.59 -3.42
N ALA A 238 -10.60 2.15 -4.35
CA ALA A 238 -10.94 0.74 -4.53
C ALA A 238 -9.87 -0.02 -5.35
N CYS A 239 -9.09 0.70 -6.18
CA CYS A 239 -8.11 0.12 -7.10
C CYS A 239 -6.90 -0.54 -6.41
N VAL A 240 -6.70 -0.32 -5.11
CA VAL A 240 -5.61 -0.91 -4.29
C VAL A 240 -6.18 -1.98 -3.33
N GLY A 241 -7.40 -2.47 -3.58
CA GLY A 241 -8.14 -3.35 -2.68
C GLY A 241 -8.83 -2.56 -1.56
N GLY A 242 -10.01 -3.01 -1.13
CA GLY A 242 -11.01 -2.27 -0.34
C GLY A 242 -10.60 -1.74 1.05
N GLY A 243 -9.32 -1.75 1.41
CA GLY A 243 -8.77 -1.28 2.68
C GLY A 243 -7.85 -0.05 2.60
N SER A 244 -7.61 0.54 1.43
CA SER A 244 -6.62 1.61 1.26
C SER A 244 -7.20 3.03 1.45
N SER A 245 -6.53 3.86 2.26
CA SER A 245 -6.90 5.27 2.52
C SER A 245 -6.35 6.25 1.45
N VAL A 246 -6.06 5.79 0.23
CA VAL A 246 -5.52 6.66 -0.83
C VAL A 246 -6.65 7.55 -1.41
N PRO A 247 -6.45 8.88 -1.51
CA PRO A 247 -7.40 9.79 -2.16
C PRO A 247 -7.39 9.56 -3.67
N LEU A 248 -8.49 9.03 -4.19
CA LEU A 248 -8.53 8.29 -5.46
C LEU A 248 -8.61 9.17 -6.71
N GLY A 249 -9.18 10.38 -6.60
CA GLY A 249 -9.76 11.07 -7.75
C GLY A 249 -8.79 11.32 -8.90
N LEU A 250 -7.56 11.76 -8.61
CA LEU A 250 -6.57 12.06 -9.65
C LEU A 250 -5.92 10.81 -10.23
N ILE A 251 -5.58 9.83 -9.38
CA ILE A 251 -4.84 8.63 -9.82
C ILE A 251 -5.74 7.74 -10.70
N SER A 252 -6.98 7.50 -10.28
CA SER A 252 -7.93 6.69 -11.09
C SER A 252 -8.29 7.39 -12.40
N LEU A 253 -8.45 8.71 -12.41
CA LEU A 253 -8.72 9.44 -13.65
C LEU A 253 -7.55 9.33 -14.63
N THR A 254 -6.31 9.42 -14.13
CA THR A 254 -5.13 9.25 -14.99
C THR A 254 -5.02 7.82 -15.52
N GLU A 255 -5.42 6.82 -14.73
CA GLU A 255 -5.45 5.41 -15.11
C GLU A 255 -6.43 5.17 -16.28
N ASP A 256 -7.68 5.63 -16.13
CA ASP A 256 -8.71 5.49 -17.14
C ASP A 256 -8.34 6.22 -18.43
N LEU A 257 -7.76 7.41 -18.33
CA LEU A 257 -7.31 8.18 -19.48
C LEU A 257 -6.15 7.50 -20.22
N VAL A 258 -5.22 6.89 -19.48
CA VAL A 258 -4.14 6.08 -20.06
C VAL A 258 -4.71 4.93 -20.89
N MET A 259 -5.74 4.23 -20.40
CA MET A 259 -6.37 3.15 -21.15
C MET A 259 -7.02 3.65 -22.44
N VAL A 260 -7.64 4.83 -22.42
CA VAL A 260 -8.18 5.46 -23.62
C VAL A 260 -7.07 5.79 -24.62
N VAL A 261 -6.00 6.44 -24.17
CA VAL A 261 -4.88 6.83 -25.03
C VAL A 261 -4.19 5.60 -25.63
N MET A 262 -3.90 4.59 -24.80
CA MET A 262 -3.27 3.34 -25.24
C MET A 262 -4.17 2.55 -26.19
N GLY A 263 -5.47 2.46 -25.89
CA GLY A 263 -6.45 1.79 -26.76
C GLY A 263 -6.56 2.46 -28.14
N LEU A 264 -6.64 3.80 -28.18
CA LEU A 264 -6.64 4.56 -29.43
C LEU A 264 -5.34 4.36 -30.21
N TRP A 265 -4.19 4.41 -29.53
CA TRP A 265 -2.90 4.24 -30.16
C TRP A 265 -2.75 2.84 -30.77
N MET A 266 -3.06 1.79 -30.01
CA MET A 266 -2.96 0.41 -30.49
C MET A 266 -3.87 0.17 -31.71
N ILE A 267 -5.12 0.64 -31.67
CA ILE A 267 -6.03 0.55 -32.83
C ILE A 267 -5.49 1.37 -34.01
N GLY A 268 -4.96 2.58 -33.75
CA GLY A 268 -4.37 3.44 -34.76
C GLY A 268 -3.19 2.80 -35.49
N THR A 269 -2.35 2.05 -34.78
CA THR A 269 -1.21 1.32 -35.39
C THR A 269 -1.60 0.18 -36.32
N LEU A 270 -2.85 -0.30 -36.28
CA LEU A 270 -3.35 -1.29 -37.24
C LEU A 270 -3.95 -0.66 -38.50
N LEU A 271 -4.29 0.63 -38.46
CA LEU A 271 -4.96 1.34 -39.55
C LEU A 271 -3.98 2.06 -40.49
N VAL A 272 -2.70 2.20 -40.09
CA VAL A 272 -1.61 2.84 -40.83
C VAL A 272 -0.62 1.78 -41.29
#